data_AF-A0A920UKR0-F1
#
_entry.id   AF-A0A920UKR0-F1
#
_cell.length_a   1.000
_cell.length_b   1.000
_cell.length_c   1.000
_cell.angle_alpha   90.00
_cell.angle_beta   90.00
_cell.angle_gamma   90.00
#
_symmetry.space_group_name_H-M   'P 1'
#
loop_
_entity.id
_entity.type
_entity.pdbx_description
1 polymer ?
#
loop_
_entity_poly.entity_id
_entity_poly.type
_entity_poly.pdbx_seq_one_letter_code
_entity_poly.pdbx_strand_id
1 'polypeptide(L)'
;MFKNRYDKVFEGDDNWKDLSIPDGNIYKWDKSSTYIQPLSIFNDFKKELPQMPEIQNARILAVLGDSITTDHISPAGNISKDSPASEFLEMNDISPIDFNTYGSRRGNENVLVRGTFANVRLKNLLTSDKEGGYTVHFPSEEVMSIYEASEKYKKDNTPLVIIAGDEYGSGSSRDWAAKGPYLLGVKLVIAKSFERIHRSNLIGMGIFLLNL
;
A
#
# COMPACT_ATOMS: atom_id res chain seq x y z
N MET A 1 -12.23 -12.56 39.16
CA MET A 1 -11.68 -11.48 38.30
C MET A 1 -11.73 -11.83 36.82
N PHE A 2 -11.12 -12.93 36.37
CA PHE A 2 -11.15 -13.33 34.95
C PHE A 2 -12.57 -13.67 34.44
N LYS A 3 -13.32 -14.52 35.16
CA LYS A 3 -14.69 -14.91 34.78
C LYS A 3 -15.59 -13.71 34.48
N ASN A 4 -15.69 -12.77 35.43
CA ASN A 4 -16.47 -11.53 35.27
C ASN A 4 -16.02 -10.64 34.09
N ARG A 5 -14.74 -10.65 33.70
CA ARG A 5 -14.28 -9.89 32.53
C ARG A 5 -14.62 -10.60 31.22
N TYR A 6 -14.49 -11.92 31.18
CA TYR A 6 -14.86 -12.71 30.00
C TYR A 6 -16.37 -12.74 29.77
N ASP A 7 -17.17 -12.71 30.84
CA ASP A 7 -18.63 -12.66 30.73
C ASP A 7 -19.13 -11.38 30.03
N LYS A 8 -18.34 -10.30 30.06
CA LYS A 8 -18.72 -8.97 29.51
C LYS A 8 -17.90 -8.49 28.33
N VAL A 9 -16.96 -9.30 27.83
CA VAL A 9 -15.96 -8.85 26.83
C VAL A 9 -16.59 -8.41 25.50
N PHE A 10 -17.79 -8.91 25.18
CA PHE A 10 -18.53 -8.56 23.97
C PHE A 10 -19.63 -7.51 24.19
N GLU A 11 -19.90 -7.09 25.42
CA GLU A 11 -20.95 -6.10 25.70
C GLU A 11 -20.58 -4.71 25.18
N GLY A 12 -19.28 -4.35 25.23
CA GLY A 12 -18.81 -3.00 24.95
C GLY A 12 -19.21 -1.97 26.02
N ASP A 13 -18.67 -0.76 25.91
CA ASP A 13 -19.09 0.40 26.71
C ASP A 13 -20.33 1.07 26.10
N ASP A 14 -20.80 2.16 26.71
CA ASP A 14 -21.99 2.87 26.22
C ASP A 14 -21.73 3.48 24.83
N ASN A 15 -20.51 3.97 24.57
CA ASN A 15 -20.13 4.47 23.24
C ASN A 15 -20.26 3.39 22.16
N TRP A 16 -19.84 2.16 22.44
CA TRP A 16 -19.96 1.03 21.51
C TRP A 16 -21.43 0.68 21.23
N LYS A 17 -22.27 0.69 22.27
CA LYS A 17 -23.70 0.34 22.17
C LYS A 17 -24.52 1.41 21.46
N ASP A 18 -24.10 2.67 21.55
CA ASP A 18 -24.78 3.82 20.94
C ASP A 18 -24.43 4.03 19.46
N LEU A 19 -23.50 3.23 18.90
CA LEU A 19 -23.20 3.28 17.47
C LEU A 19 -24.42 2.88 16.64
N SER A 20 -24.81 3.75 15.72
CA SER A 20 -25.86 3.44 14.74
C SER A 20 -25.34 2.44 13.72
N ILE A 21 -25.93 1.25 13.68
CA ILE A 21 -25.55 0.17 12.76
C ILE A 21 -26.62 0.08 11.66
N PRO A 22 -26.26 0.22 10.37
CA PRO A 22 -27.22 0.06 9.28
C PRO A 22 -27.67 -1.39 9.14
N ASP A 23 -28.95 -1.59 8.82
CA ASP A 23 -29.51 -2.92 8.55
C ASP A 23 -29.03 -3.50 7.20
N GLY A 24 -28.88 -4.83 7.16
CA GLY A 24 -28.61 -5.62 5.95
C GLY A 24 -27.21 -6.24 5.89
N ASN A 25 -26.97 -7.02 4.83
CA ASN A 25 -25.73 -7.80 4.64
C ASN A 25 -24.74 -7.18 3.64
N ILE A 26 -25.09 -6.05 3.03
CA ILE A 26 -24.29 -5.37 2.01
C ILE A 26 -23.89 -4.01 2.55
N TYR A 27 -22.58 -3.76 2.63
CA TYR A 27 -22.05 -2.47 3.07
C TYR A 27 -22.42 -1.36 2.07
N LYS A 28 -23.04 -0.29 2.58
CA LYS A 28 -23.39 0.89 1.77
C LYS A 28 -22.19 1.83 1.73
N TRP A 29 -21.47 1.82 0.63
CA TRP A 29 -20.31 2.70 0.44
C TRP A 29 -20.72 4.18 0.48
N ASP A 30 -20.08 4.93 1.36
CA ASP A 30 -20.13 6.38 1.37
C ASP A 30 -19.01 6.92 0.48
N LYS A 31 -19.38 7.57 -0.62
CA LYS A 31 -18.43 8.16 -1.58
C LYS A 31 -17.60 9.31 -0.97
N SER A 32 -18.10 9.95 0.07
CA SER A 32 -17.39 11.03 0.78
C SER A 32 -16.45 10.51 1.87
N SER A 33 -16.51 9.22 2.20
CA SER A 33 -15.69 8.66 3.28
C SER A 33 -14.21 8.70 2.94
N THR A 34 -13.43 9.35 3.78
CA THR A 34 -11.96 9.32 3.70
C THR A 34 -11.35 8.15 4.50
N TYR A 35 -12.17 7.25 5.06
CA TYR A 35 -11.74 6.10 5.87
C TYR A 35 -12.02 4.75 5.22
N ILE A 36 -13.19 4.58 4.58
CA ILE A 36 -13.63 3.30 4.03
C ILE A 36 -14.07 3.50 2.58
N GLN A 37 -13.33 2.89 1.65
CA GLN A 37 -13.58 2.94 0.21
C GLN A 37 -13.47 1.52 -0.40
N PRO A 38 -14.21 1.21 -1.49
CA PRO A 38 -14.07 -0.08 -2.15
C PRO A 38 -12.68 -0.21 -2.78
N LEU A 39 -12.14 -1.44 -2.80
CA LEU A 39 -10.88 -1.72 -3.47
C LEU A 39 -11.09 -1.85 -4.98
N SER A 40 -10.29 -1.15 -5.78
CA SER A 40 -10.45 -1.12 -7.25
C SER A 40 -10.10 -2.46 -7.90
N ILE A 41 -9.32 -3.31 -7.22
CA ILE A 41 -8.89 -4.62 -7.72
C ILE A 41 -10.04 -5.58 -8.09
N PHE A 42 -11.25 -5.33 -7.57
CA PHE A 42 -12.43 -6.16 -7.83
C PHE A 42 -13.38 -5.58 -8.88
N ASN A 43 -13.12 -4.38 -9.41
CA ASN A 43 -14.03 -3.72 -10.37
C ASN A 43 -14.19 -4.51 -11.67
N ASP A 44 -13.11 -5.17 -12.12
CA ASP A 44 -13.08 -5.95 -13.35
C ASP A 44 -13.04 -7.47 -13.10
N PHE A 45 -13.58 -7.92 -11.96
CA PHE A 45 -13.56 -9.33 -11.59
C PHE A 45 -14.40 -10.18 -12.56
N LYS A 46 -13.76 -11.15 -13.21
CA LYS A 46 -14.40 -12.07 -14.16
C LYS A 46 -14.31 -13.51 -13.64
N LYS A 47 -15.33 -14.31 -13.95
CA LYS A 47 -15.38 -15.74 -13.61
C LYS A 47 -14.35 -16.55 -14.39
N GLU A 48 -14.11 -16.17 -15.64
CA GLU A 48 -13.11 -16.79 -16.49
C GLU A 48 -11.71 -16.28 -16.12
N LEU A 49 -10.76 -17.20 -16.00
CA LEU A 49 -9.37 -16.85 -15.72
C LEU A 49 -8.77 -16.13 -16.94
N PRO A 50 -8.11 -14.97 -16.74
CA PRO A 50 -7.39 -14.33 -17.82
C PRO A 50 -6.20 -15.21 -18.25
N GLN A 51 -5.75 -15.02 -19.48
CA GLN A 51 -4.45 -15.55 -19.89
C GLN A 51 -3.35 -14.95 -19.01
N MET A 52 -2.36 -15.76 -18.67
CA MET A 52 -1.21 -15.30 -17.89
C MET A 52 -0.50 -14.17 -18.66
N PRO A 53 -0.39 -12.96 -18.09
CA PRO A 53 0.16 -11.82 -18.80
C PRO A 53 1.67 -11.97 -18.95
N GLU A 54 2.19 -11.67 -20.15
CA GLU A 54 3.62 -11.47 -20.34
C GLU A 54 4.04 -10.10 -19.82
N ILE A 55 5.19 -10.05 -19.13
CA ILE A 55 5.78 -8.80 -18.66
C ILE A 55 6.82 -8.37 -19.68
N GLN A 56 6.49 -7.39 -20.51
CA GLN A 56 7.38 -6.85 -21.53
C GLN A 56 7.64 -5.36 -21.29
N ASN A 57 8.85 -4.89 -21.65
CA ASN A 57 9.25 -3.48 -21.57
C ASN A 57 9.01 -2.83 -20.20
N ALA A 58 9.09 -3.62 -19.13
CA ALA A 58 8.86 -3.15 -17.78
C ALA A 58 9.95 -2.17 -17.33
N ARG A 59 9.61 -1.27 -16.41
CA ARG A 59 10.53 -0.29 -15.84
C ARG A 59 10.75 -0.55 -14.36
N ILE A 60 11.98 -0.31 -13.91
CA ILE A 60 12.32 -0.42 -12.51
C ILE A 60 11.72 0.78 -11.79
N LEU A 61 10.86 0.54 -10.81
CA LEU A 61 10.26 1.58 -9.98
C LEU A 61 11.14 1.91 -8.78
N ALA A 62 11.81 0.91 -8.19
CA ALA A 62 12.75 1.11 -7.10
C ALA A 62 13.83 0.02 -7.09
N VAL A 63 15.03 0.40 -6.65
CA VAL A 63 16.13 -0.51 -6.36
C VAL A 63 16.46 -0.35 -4.87
N LEU A 64 16.21 -1.40 -4.11
CA LEU A 64 16.26 -1.38 -2.66
C LEU A 64 17.39 -2.27 -2.15
N GLY A 65 17.92 -1.93 -0.97
CA GLY A 65 18.94 -2.72 -0.29
C GLY A 65 18.39 -3.98 0.38
N ASP A 66 19.17 -4.52 1.32
CA ASP A 66 18.79 -5.65 2.15
C ASP A 66 17.83 -5.22 3.30
N SER A 67 17.13 -6.19 3.89
CA SER A 67 16.27 -6.05 5.08
C SER A 67 15.19 -4.95 4.97
N ILE A 68 14.58 -4.81 3.79
CA ILE A 68 13.45 -3.91 3.59
C ILE A 68 12.23 -4.44 4.33
N THR A 69 11.91 -3.83 5.48
CA THR A 69 10.72 -4.20 6.25
C THR A 69 9.40 -3.83 5.57
N THR A 70 8.32 -4.50 5.95
CA THR A 70 6.94 -4.13 5.59
C THR A 70 6.55 -2.71 6.02
N ASP A 71 7.21 -2.11 7.02
CA ASP A 71 6.98 -0.71 7.42
C ASP A 71 7.62 0.27 6.43
N HIS A 72 8.71 -0.11 5.77
CA HIS A 72 9.25 0.66 4.64
C HIS A 72 8.31 0.61 3.42
N ILE A 73 7.71 -0.57 3.16
CA ILE A 73 6.81 -0.79 2.01
C ILE A 73 5.43 -0.15 2.26
N SER A 74 4.88 -0.30 3.46
CA SER A 74 3.56 0.19 3.85
C SER A 74 3.62 0.75 5.27
N PRO A 75 4.05 2.02 5.44
CA PRO A 75 4.12 2.67 6.74
C PRO A 75 2.73 2.70 7.40
N ALA A 76 2.71 2.60 8.73
CA ALA A 76 1.47 2.69 9.51
C ALA A 76 1.37 3.97 10.34
N GLY A 77 2.47 4.74 10.43
CA GLY A 77 2.58 5.94 11.25
C GLY A 77 1.95 7.18 10.60
N ASN A 78 2.48 8.34 10.98
CA ASN A 78 1.98 9.64 10.55
C ASN A 78 2.08 9.83 9.03
N ILE A 79 1.10 10.55 8.48
CA ILE A 79 1.11 11.02 7.10
C ILE A 79 1.86 12.35 7.07
N SER A 80 2.93 12.44 6.27
CA SER A 80 3.70 13.68 6.12
C SER A 80 2.88 14.74 5.38
N LYS A 81 3.06 16.02 5.73
CA LYS A 81 2.34 17.14 5.08
C LYS A 81 2.70 17.31 3.61
N ASP A 82 3.92 16.93 3.24
CA ASP A 82 4.42 17.04 1.86
C ASP A 82 4.42 15.65 1.19
N SER A 83 3.31 14.93 1.28
CA SER A 83 3.17 13.60 0.66
C SER A 83 1.97 13.54 -0.28
N PRO A 84 1.98 12.63 -1.28
CA PRO A 84 0.81 12.46 -2.13
C PRO A 84 -0.47 12.15 -1.33
N ALA A 85 -0.34 11.44 -0.21
CA ALA A 85 -1.47 11.10 0.66
C ALA A 85 -2.05 12.31 1.39
N SER A 86 -1.23 13.27 1.81
CA SER A 86 -1.75 14.52 2.41
C SER A 86 -2.44 15.38 1.36
N GLU A 87 -1.88 15.50 0.16
CA GLU A 87 -2.53 16.22 -0.95
C GLU A 87 -3.93 15.65 -1.24
N PHE A 88 -4.07 14.32 -1.28
CA PHE A 88 -5.37 13.68 -1.44
C PHE A 88 -6.33 14.02 -0.30
N LEU A 89 -5.87 14.02 0.94
CA LEU A 89 -6.70 14.33 2.11
C LEU A 89 -7.13 15.81 2.11
N GLU A 90 -6.22 16.73 1.77
CA GLU A 90 -6.50 18.16 1.66
C GLU A 90 -7.49 18.46 0.52
N MET A 91 -7.35 17.79 -0.62
CA MET A 91 -8.33 17.87 -1.72
C MET A 91 -9.72 17.36 -1.34
N ASN A 92 -9.84 16.60 -0.25
CA ASN A 92 -11.11 16.15 0.32
C ASN A 92 -11.44 16.90 1.63
N ASP A 93 -10.96 18.14 1.77
CA ASP A 93 -11.26 19.07 2.86
C ASP A 93 -10.87 18.55 4.26
N ILE A 94 -9.87 17.65 4.35
CA ILE A 94 -9.33 17.18 5.63
C ILE A 94 -8.15 18.05 6.05
N SER A 95 -8.23 18.61 7.26
CA SER A 95 -7.14 19.40 7.85
C SER A 95 -5.95 18.50 8.25
N PRO A 96 -4.70 19.00 8.21
CA PRO A 96 -3.52 18.24 8.65
C PRO A 96 -3.59 17.67 10.07
N ILE A 97 -4.33 18.31 10.98
CA ILE A 97 -4.55 17.79 12.35
C ILE A 97 -5.40 16.50 12.35
N ASP A 98 -6.22 16.31 11.32
CA ASP A 98 -7.19 15.22 11.16
C ASP A 98 -6.72 14.16 10.15
N PHE A 99 -5.51 14.27 9.58
CA PHE A 99 -4.95 13.23 8.72
C PHE A 99 -4.90 11.87 9.41
N ASN A 100 -4.69 11.87 10.72
CA ASN A 100 -4.48 10.68 11.52
C ASN A 100 -3.25 9.90 10.99
N THR A 101 -3.29 8.58 11.00
CA THR A 101 -2.17 7.72 10.59
C THR A 101 -2.53 6.87 9.38
N TYR A 102 -1.53 6.43 8.62
CA TYR A 102 -1.74 5.43 7.57
C TYR A 102 -2.44 4.17 8.10
N GLY A 103 -2.12 3.75 9.34
CA GLY A 103 -2.79 2.65 10.03
C GLY A 103 -4.29 2.86 10.20
N SER A 104 -4.71 4.06 10.61
CA SER A 104 -6.14 4.41 10.75
C SER A 104 -6.88 4.49 9.41
N ARG A 105 -6.16 4.78 8.32
CA ARG A 105 -6.71 4.96 6.97
C ARG A 105 -6.72 3.67 6.14
N ARG A 106 -6.41 2.51 6.74
CA ARG A 106 -6.24 1.21 6.04
C ARG A 106 -7.44 0.75 5.21
N GLY A 107 -8.65 1.26 5.50
CA GLY A 107 -9.86 1.00 4.71
C GLY A 107 -9.98 1.84 3.44
N ASN A 108 -9.06 2.79 3.21
CA ASN A 108 -9.10 3.70 2.06
C ASN A 108 -7.92 3.47 1.13
N GLU A 109 -8.20 2.86 -0.02
CA GLU A 109 -7.21 2.60 -1.07
C GLU A 109 -6.48 3.86 -1.52
N ASN A 110 -7.20 4.96 -1.70
CA ASN A 110 -6.62 6.20 -2.23
C ASN A 110 -5.50 6.73 -1.35
N VAL A 111 -5.62 6.58 -0.02
CA VAL A 111 -4.58 6.99 0.94
C VAL A 111 -3.43 5.98 0.95
N LEU A 112 -3.74 4.69 0.96
CA LEU A 112 -2.74 3.64 1.22
C LEU A 112 -1.86 3.36 -0.01
N VAL A 113 -2.38 3.48 -1.22
CA VAL A 113 -1.56 3.42 -2.45
C VAL A 113 -0.57 4.59 -2.46
N ARG A 114 -1.02 5.80 -2.11
CA ARG A 114 -0.16 6.99 -1.98
C ARG A 114 0.86 6.87 -0.86
N GLY A 115 0.54 6.11 0.20
CA GLY A 115 1.44 5.79 1.29
C GLY A 115 2.42 4.65 0.99
N THR A 116 2.25 3.93 -0.11
CA THR A 116 3.10 2.78 -0.43
C THR A 116 4.50 3.27 -0.81
N PHE A 117 5.51 2.70 -0.14
CA PHE A 117 6.90 3.15 -0.16
C PHE A 117 7.14 4.59 0.31
N ALA A 118 6.16 5.23 0.95
CA ALA A 118 6.29 6.63 1.43
C ALA A 118 7.00 6.76 2.79
N ASN A 119 7.64 5.70 3.28
CA ASN A 119 8.38 5.76 4.53
C ASN A 119 9.55 6.73 4.41
N VAL A 120 9.65 7.69 5.33
CA VAL A 120 10.69 8.73 5.32
C VAL A 120 12.13 8.19 5.45
N ARG A 121 12.28 6.94 5.89
CA ARG A 121 13.58 6.25 6.02
C ARG A 121 13.87 5.26 4.89
N LEU A 122 12.97 5.15 3.89
CA LEU A 122 13.23 4.30 2.74
C LEU A 122 14.47 4.81 1.99
N LYS A 123 15.37 3.89 1.62
CA LYS A 123 16.56 4.19 0.83
C LYS A 123 16.44 3.53 -0.52
N ASN A 124 16.17 4.32 -1.55
CA ASN A 124 16.14 3.89 -2.93
C ASN A 124 17.49 4.19 -3.59
N LEU A 125 18.17 3.18 -4.11
CA LEU A 125 19.48 3.31 -4.75
C LEU A 125 19.41 4.12 -6.06
N LEU A 126 18.22 4.32 -6.63
CA LEU A 126 18.01 5.23 -7.76
C LEU A 126 18.13 6.71 -7.37
N THR A 127 18.01 7.04 -6.08
CA THR A 127 18.09 8.40 -5.52
C THR A 127 19.00 8.37 -4.29
N SER A 128 20.27 7.98 -4.47
CA SER A 128 21.20 7.68 -3.37
C SER A 128 21.48 8.86 -2.42
N ASP A 129 21.21 10.08 -2.86
CA ASP A 129 21.36 11.32 -2.11
C ASP A 129 20.11 11.69 -1.28
N LYS A 130 19.01 10.93 -1.41
CA LYS A 130 17.73 11.18 -0.72
C LYS A 130 17.25 9.97 0.06
N GLU A 131 16.79 10.23 1.28
CA GLU A 131 15.97 9.29 2.05
C GLU A 131 14.48 9.65 1.88
N GLY A 132 13.62 8.65 1.85
CA GLY A 132 12.18 8.79 1.69
C GLY A 132 11.63 8.03 0.49
N GLY A 133 10.33 8.20 0.25
CA GLY A 133 9.59 7.53 -0.82
C GLY A 133 9.81 8.13 -2.21
N TYR A 134 11.07 8.35 -2.59
CA TYR A 134 11.45 8.96 -3.86
C TYR A 134 11.98 7.94 -4.86
N THR A 135 11.87 8.27 -6.14
CA THR A 135 12.47 7.51 -7.24
C THR A 135 12.73 8.43 -8.44
N VAL A 136 13.37 7.88 -9.47
CA VAL A 136 13.57 8.55 -10.76
C VAL A 136 12.55 8.01 -11.76
N HIS A 137 11.79 8.91 -12.37
CA HIS A 137 10.98 8.56 -13.53
C HIS A 137 11.85 8.61 -14.79
N PHE A 138 12.37 7.47 -15.23
CA PHE A 138 13.37 7.37 -16.31
C PHE A 138 13.03 8.14 -17.59
N PRO A 139 11.78 8.13 -18.11
CA PRO A 139 11.48 8.88 -19.33
C PRO A 139 11.63 10.39 -19.20
N SER A 140 11.39 10.97 -18.01
CA SER A 140 11.55 12.42 -17.79
C SER A 140 12.81 12.80 -17.02
N GLU A 141 13.55 11.82 -16.50
CA GLU A 141 14.75 11.99 -15.66
C GLU A 141 14.50 12.80 -14.36
N GLU A 142 13.23 12.97 -13.99
CA GLU A 142 12.83 13.72 -12.80
C GLU A 142 12.81 12.83 -11.56
N VAL A 143 13.29 13.37 -10.45
CA VAL A 143 13.08 12.79 -9.12
C VAL A 143 11.70 13.20 -8.61
N MET A 144 10.88 12.23 -8.26
CA MET A 144 9.53 12.44 -7.71
C MET A 144 9.18 11.35 -6.70
N SER A 145 8.00 11.41 -6.10
CA SER A 145 7.54 10.32 -5.23
C SER A 145 7.31 9.03 -6.03
N ILE A 146 7.45 7.89 -5.37
CA ILE A 146 7.18 6.57 -5.99
C ILE A 146 5.74 6.49 -6.51
N TYR A 147 4.78 7.08 -5.80
CA TYR A 147 3.39 7.15 -6.23
C TYR A 147 3.24 7.94 -7.54
N GLU A 148 3.79 9.15 -7.64
CA GLU A 148 3.68 9.97 -8.86
C GLU A 148 4.36 9.29 -10.06
N ALA A 149 5.54 8.69 -9.85
CA ALA A 149 6.22 7.95 -10.90
C ALA A 149 5.36 6.76 -11.38
N SER A 150 4.72 6.05 -10.44
CA SER A 150 3.83 4.93 -10.78
C SER A 150 2.61 5.38 -11.61
N GLU A 151 2.03 6.53 -11.28
CA GLU A 151 0.89 7.09 -12.03
C GLU A 151 1.30 7.56 -13.42
N LYS A 152 2.52 8.10 -13.60
CA LYS A 152 3.08 8.40 -14.94
C LYS A 152 3.22 7.12 -15.76
N TYR A 153 3.84 6.07 -15.23
CA TYR A 153 4.00 4.81 -15.94
C TYR A 153 2.67 4.09 -16.24
N LYS A 154 1.68 4.23 -15.34
CA LYS A 154 0.35 3.66 -15.52
C LYS A 154 -0.39 4.29 -16.72
N LYS A 155 -0.20 5.58 -16.98
CA LYS A 155 -0.74 6.25 -18.19
C LYS A 155 -0.18 5.65 -19.48
N ASP A 156 1.08 5.22 -19.44
CA ASP A 156 1.77 4.58 -20.58
C ASP A 156 1.61 3.05 -20.59
N ASN A 157 0.76 2.48 -19.73
CA ASN A 157 0.59 1.03 -19.55
C ASN A 157 1.90 0.26 -19.33
N THR A 158 2.88 0.90 -18.67
CA THR A 158 4.21 0.33 -18.46
C THR A 158 4.21 -0.52 -17.19
N PRO A 159 4.51 -1.83 -17.27
CA PRO A 159 4.62 -2.67 -16.07
C PRO A 159 5.81 -2.24 -15.20
N LEU A 160 5.66 -2.36 -13.89
CA LEU A 160 6.71 -1.95 -12.94
C LEU A 160 7.38 -3.13 -12.24
N VAL A 161 8.65 -2.94 -11.93
CA VAL A 161 9.51 -3.92 -11.25
C VAL A 161 10.14 -3.31 -10.00
N ILE A 162 10.20 -4.08 -8.92
CA ILE A 162 11.02 -3.75 -7.75
C ILE A 162 12.23 -4.68 -7.75
N ILE A 163 13.42 -4.13 -7.52
CA ILE A 163 14.62 -4.89 -7.22
C ILE A 163 14.95 -4.69 -5.74
N ALA A 164 15.27 -5.75 -5.02
CA ALA A 164 15.61 -5.69 -3.60
C ALA A 164 16.77 -6.64 -3.25
N GLY A 165 17.37 -6.41 -2.08
CA GLY A 165 18.40 -7.25 -1.51
C GLY A 165 17.87 -8.51 -0.81
N ASP A 166 18.56 -8.90 0.25
CA ASP A 166 18.19 -10.00 1.13
C ASP A 166 17.03 -9.61 2.07
N GLU A 167 16.27 -10.60 2.55
CA GLU A 167 15.18 -10.43 3.51
C GLU A 167 14.10 -9.40 3.13
N TYR A 168 13.72 -9.36 1.84
CA TYR A 168 12.68 -8.43 1.38
C TYR A 168 11.32 -8.72 2.04
N GLY A 169 10.76 -7.71 2.70
CA GLY A 169 9.46 -7.75 3.35
C GLY A 169 9.46 -8.25 4.79
N SER A 170 10.55 -8.07 5.53
CA SER A 170 10.63 -8.51 6.93
C SER A 170 9.70 -7.72 7.89
N GLY A 171 9.44 -8.26 9.07
CA GLY A 171 8.66 -7.60 10.13
C GLY A 171 7.17 -7.99 10.16
N SER A 172 6.33 -7.08 10.66
CA SER A 172 4.91 -7.36 10.89
C SER A 172 4.16 -7.67 9.59
N SER A 173 3.26 -8.66 9.61
CA SER A 173 2.38 -8.90 8.47
C SER A 173 1.48 -7.69 8.22
N ARG A 174 1.59 -7.10 7.02
CA ARG A 174 0.75 -6.00 6.54
C ARG A 174 0.30 -6.36 5.13
N ASP A 175 -1.00 -6.52 4.94
CA ASP A 175 -1.59 -6.84 3.63
C ASP A 175 -1.31 -5.74 2.59
N TRP A 176 -1.32 -4.48 3.02
CA TRP A 176 -0.97 -3.32 2.20
C TRP A 176 0.48 -3.30 1.71
N ALA A 177 1.39 -4.05 2.34
CA ALA A 177 2.73 -4.24 1.79
C ALA A 177 2.72 -5.06 0.48
N ALA A 178 1.64 -5.76 0.15
CA ALA A 178 1.45 -6.41 -1.15
C ALA A 178 0.38 -5.70 -2.02
N LYS A 179 -0.74 -5.26 -1.42
CA LYS A 179 -1.79 -4.52 -2.16
C LYS A 179 -1.27 -3.21 -2.74
N GLY A 180 -0.46 -2.49 -1.96
CA GLY A 180 0.15 -1.23 -2.36
C GLY A 180 0.97 -1.38 -3.64
N PRO A 181 2.05 -2.19 -3.65
CA PRO A 181 2.84 -2.42 -4.86
C PRO A 181 2.01 -2.87 -6.05
N TYR A 182 1.04 -3.76 -5.85
CA TYR A 182 0.14 -4.20 -6.93
C TYR A 182 -0.63 -3.03 -7.55
N LEU A 183 -1.19 -2.15 -6.72
CA LEU A 183 -1.99 -1.00 -7.14
C LEU A 183 -1.13 0.13 -7.75
N LEU A 184 0.14 0.22 -7.37
CA LEU A 184 1.14 1.04 -8.08
C LEU A 184 1.46 0.48 -9.48
N GLY A 185 1.05 -0.75 -9.81
CA GLY A 185 1.34 -1.38 -11.09
C GLY A 185 2.58 -2.28 -11.10
N VAL A 186 3.14 -2.60 -9.93
CA VAL A 186 4.23 -3.57 -9.82
C VAL A 186 3.73 -4.96 -10.23
N LYS A 187 4.41 -5.57 -11.20
CA LYS A 187 4.12 -6.91 -11.71
C LYS A 187 5.16 -7.95 -11.32
N LEU A 188 6.39 -7.50 -11.03
CA LEU A 188 7.50 -8.38 -10.68
C LEU A 188 8.31 -7.78 -9.53
N VAL A 189 8.70 -8.63 -8.58
CA VAL A 189 9.73 -8.32 -7.59
C VAL A 189 10.88 -9.29 -7.77
N ILE A 190 12.09 -8.74 -7.89
CA ILE A 190 13.34 -9.48 -7.98
C ILE A 190 14.10 -9.23 -6.67
N ALA A 191 14.40 -10.26 -5.90
CA ALA A 191 15.13 -10.11 -4.64
C ALA A 191 16.11 -11.26 -4.41
N LYS A 192 17.11 -11.08 -3.54
CA LYS A 192 17.98 -12.19 -3.12
C LYS A 192 17.20 -13.20 -2.27
N SER A 193 16.35 -12.72 -1.37
CA SER A 193 15.41 -13.54 -0.64
C SER A 193 14.17 -12.75 -0.19
N PHE A 194 13.15 -13.47 0.23
CA PHE A 194 11.87 -12.92 0.68
C PHE A 194 11.53 -13.46 2.06
N GLU A 195 10.96 -12.62 2.93
CA GLU A 195 10.33 -13.13 4.16
C GLU A 195 9.09 -13.97 3.79
N ARG A 196 8.87 -15.08 4.52
CA ARG A 196 7.88 -16.12 4.23
C ARG A 196 6.45 -15.59 4.10
N ILE A 197 6.00 -14.75 5.03
CA ILE A 197 4.64 -14.17 5.03
C ILE A 197 4.53 -13.16 3.90
N HIS A 198 5.52 -12.28 3.74
CA HIS A 198 5.49 -11.28 2.67
C HIS A 198 5.46 -11.92 1.28
N ARG A 199 6.29 -12.96 1.06
CA ARG A 199 6.27 -13.79 -0.16
C ARG A 199 4.86 -14.29 -0.48
N SER A 200 4.17 -14.82 0.53
CA SER A 200 2.82 -15.35 0.39
C SER A 200 1.81 -14.27 0.02
N ASN A 201 1.93 -13.07 0.61
CA ASN A 201 1.07 -11.94 0.30
C ASN A 201 1.28 -11.42 -1.13
N LEU A 202 2.52 -11.33 -1.61
CA LEU A 202 2.81 -10.91 -2.98
C LEU A 202 2.21 -11.89 -4.00
N ILE A 203 2.38 -13.20 -3.78
CA ILE A 203 1.77 -14.25 -4.62
C ILE A 203 0.25 -14.13 -4.59
N GLY A 204 -0.35 -13.92 -3.41
CA GLY A 204 -1.79 -13.75 -3.26
C GLY A 204 -2.35 -12.53 -4.00
N MET A 205 -1.53 -11.49 -4.21
CA MET A 205 -1.87 -10.33 -5.05
C MET A 205 -1.58 -10.53 -6.53
N GLY A 206 -1.01 -11.67 -6.94
CA GLY A 206 -0.63 -11.94 -8.33
C GLY A 206 0.64 -11.22 -8.79
N ILE A 207 1.53 -10.84 -7.87
CA ILE A 207 2.84 -10.29 -8.20
C ILE A 207 3.84 -11.43 -8.41
N PHE A 208 4.54 -11.42 -9.54
CA PHE A 208 5.58 -12.40 -9.84
C PHE A 208 6.81 -12.17 -8.97
N LEU A 209 7.44 -13.27 -8.56
CA LEU A 209 8.64 -13.24 -7.73
C LEU A 209 9.77 -13.98 -8.43
N LEU A 210 10.93 -13.34 -8.49
CA LEU A 210 12.17 -13.94 -8.95
C LEU A 210 13.20 -13.86 -7.83
N ASN A 211 13.76 -15.01 -7.46
CA ASN A 211 14.92 -15.07 -6.58
C ASN A 211 16.18 -15.00 -7.43
N LEU A 212 17.14 -14.16 -7.02
CA LEU A 212 18.49 -14.09 -7.60
C LEU A 212 19.41 -15.20 -7.07
#